data_AF-A0ABD2CFV1-F1
#
_entry.id   AF-A0ABD2CFV1-F1
#
_cell.length_a   1.000
_cell.length_b   1.000
_cell.length_c   1.000
_cell.angle_alpha   90.00
_cell.angle_beta   90.00
_cell.angle_gamma   90.00
#
_symmetry.space_group_name_H-M   'P 1'
#
loop_
_entity.id
_entity.type
_entity.pdbx_description
1 polymer ?
#
loop_
_entity_poly.entity_id
_entity_poly.type
_entity_poly.pdbx_seq_one_letter_code
_entity_poly.pdbx_strand_id
1 'polypeptide(L)'
;MNAVAWMDIALKKAEASLKVGEVPVGCLFIYNNEIIAESNNTVNETCNATRHAEMNCIDQVLVFCKEKCLDYKEVFSNIDIVVTVEPCIMCTSALYQLRVRSIIYGCRNDRFGGCISVFKVPNVYDTKITILGNIKSTNPNAPESKAKKKTFQEFTIGGGNIL
;
A
#
# COMPACT_ATOMS: atom_id res chain seq x y z
N MET A 1 17.37 3.89 -0.54
CA MET A 1 16.04 3.58 -1.09
C MET A 1 15.42 4.87 -1.61
N ASN A 2 15.14 4.99 -2.90
CA ASN A 2 14.55 6.22 -3.46
C ASN A 2 13.02 6.06 -3.54
N ALA A 3 12.35 6.35 -2.42
CA ALA A 3 10.89 6.20 -2.30
C ALA A 3 10.11 7.00 -3.36
N VAL A 4 10.65 8.15 -3.80
CA VAL A 4 10.05 8.97 -4.86
C VAL A 4 10.11 8.25 -6.21
N ALA A 5 11.26 7.66 -6.57
CA ALA A 5 11.41 6.91 -7.81
C ALA A 5 10.49 5.67 -7.86
N TRP A 6 10.34 4.95 -6.74
CA TRP A 6 9.38 3.85 -6.63
C TRP A 6 7.93 4.33 -6.74
N MET A 7 7.61 5.47 -6.13
CA MET A 7 6.28 6.06 -6.25
C MET A 7 5.93 6.42 -7.70
N ASP A 8 6.90 6.88 -8.49
CA ASP A 8 6.69 7.14 -9.92
C ASP A 8 6.37 5.87 -10.72
N ILE A 9 6.98 4.75 -10.36
CA ILE A 9 6.66 3.45 -10.96
C ILE A 9 5.25 2.99 -10.54
N ALA A 10 4.90 3.15 -9.25
CA ALA A 10 3.56 2.84 -8.75
C ALA A 10 2.47 3.69 -9.45
N LEU A 11 2.75 4.97 -9.72
CA LEU A 11 1.83 5.87 -10.45
C LEU A 11 1.57 5.41 -11.88
N LYS A 12 2.56 4.82 -12.57
CA LYS A 12 2.35 4.22 -13.90
C LYS A 12 1.36 3.05 -13.84
N LYS A 13 1.38 2.25 -12.77
CA LYS A 13 0.39 1.17 -12.55
C LYS A 13 -1.01 1.73 -12.28
N ALA A 14 -1.11 2.82 -11.53
CA ALA A 14 -2.38 3.53 -11.30
C ALA A 14 -2.96 4.13 -12.59
N GLU A 15 -2.11 4.63 -13.50
CA GLU A 15 -2.55 5.11 -14.82
C GLU A 15 -3.09 3.96 -15.68
N ALA A 16 -2.47 2.77 -15.60
CA ALA A 16 -2.94 1.59 -16.32
C ALA A 16 -4.33 1.13 -15.86
N SER A 17 -4.63 1.15 -14.54
CA SER A 17 -5.97 0.83 -14.04
C SER A 17 -7.01 1.85 -14.51
N LEU A 18 -6.67 3.15 -14.53
CA LEU A 18 -7.57 4.19 -15.02
C LEU A 18 -8.01 3.93 -16.47
N LYS A 19 -7.07 3.51 -17.34
CA LYS A 19 -7.33 3.25 -18.76
C LYS A 19 -8.33 2.12 -19.00
N VAL A 20 -8.44 1.18 -18.06
CA VAL A 20 -9.37 0.03 -18.14
C VAL A 20 -10.62 0.23 -17.27
N GLY A 21 -10.85 1.44 -16.74
CA GLY A 21 -12.04 1.76 -15.95
C GLY A 21 -11.99 1.26 -14.51
N GLU A 22 -10.81 0.94 -13.98
CA GLU A 22 -10.58 0.58 -12.59
C GLU A 22 -10.28 1.83 -11.74
N VAL A 23 -10.38 1.68 -10.41
CA VAL A 23 -9.94 2.75 -9.49
C VAL A 23 -8.40 2.90 -9.61
N PRO A 24 -7.87 4.13 -9.82
CA PRO A 24 -6.47 4.35 -10.15
C PRO A 24 -5.57 4.25 -8.90
N VAL A 25 -5.29 3.01 -8.51
CA VAL A 25 -4.33 2.66 -7.46
C VAL A 25 -3.30 1.72 -8.06
N GLY A 26 -2.03 2.05 -7.85
CA GLY A 26 -0.88 1.18 -8.09
C GLY A 26 -0.11 0.90 -6.81
N CYS A 27 0.48 -0.29 -6.72
CA CYS A 27 1.22 -0.79 -5.57
C CYS A 27 2.46 -1.58 -6.01
N LEU A 28 3.55 -1.47 -5.25
CA LEU A 28 4.80 -2.21 -5.41
C LEU A 28 5.21 -2.81 -4.06
N PHE A 29 5.77 -4.02 -4.09
CA PHE A 29 6.39 -4.66 -2.92
C PHE A 29 7.88 -4.80 -3.20
N ILE A 30 8.71 -4.14 -2.40
CA ILE A 30 10.15 -4.06 -2.55
C ILE A 30 10.82 -4.98 -1.54
N TYR A 31 11.57 -5.96 -2.01
CA TYR A 31 12.36 -6.88 -1.20
C TYR A 31 13.82 -6.79 -1.65
N ASN A 32 14.75 -6.58 -0.73
CA ASN A 32 16.19 -6.42 -1.04
C ASN A 32 16.51 -5.40 -2.15
N ASN A 33 15.82 -4.24 -2.14
CA ASN A 33 15.91 -3.19 -3.17
C ASN A 33 15.44 -3.61 -4.58
N GLU A 34 14.75 -4.73 -4.71
CA GLU A 34 14.16 -5.20 -5.96
C GLU A 34 12.64 -5.21 -5.86
N ILE A 35 11.95 -4.86 -6.96
CA ILE A 35 10.50 -5.03 -7.05
C ILE A 35 10.23 -6.52 -7.25
N ILE A 36 9.62 -7.17 -6.27
CA ILE A 36 9.22 -8.58 -6.38
C ILE A 36 7.72 -8.75 -6.70
N ALA A 37 6.93 -7.69 -6.50
CA ALA A 37 5.55 -7.64 -6.97
C ALA A 37 5.16 -6.21 -7.34
N GLU A 38 4.34 -6.09 -8.37
CA GLU A 38 3.75 -4.82 -8.81
C GLU A 38 2.35 -5.05 -9.37
N SER A 39 1.39 -4.24 -8.94
CA SER A 39 -0.01 -4.42 -9.34
C SER A 39 -0.82 -3.14 -9.27
N ASN A 40 -2.04 -3.23 -9.75
CA ASN A 40 -3.09 -2.23 -9.69
C ASN A 40 -4.42 -2.90 -9.30
N ASN A 41 -5.47 -2.10 -9.09
CA ASN A 41 -6.81 -2.64 -8.83
C ASN A 41 -7.35 -3.38 -10.06
N THR A 42 -8.01 -4.51 -9.80
CA THR A 42 -8.68 -5.35 -10.82
C THR A 42 -10.07 -5.79 -10.35
N VAL A 43 -10.74 -4.96 -9.55
CA VAL A 43 -12.02 -5.28 -8.90
C VAL A 43 -13.13 -5.53 -9.91
N ASN A 44 -13.25 -4.64 -10.90
CA ASN A 44 -14.26 -4.74 -11.95
C ASN A 44 -13.92 -5.87 -12.91
N GLU A 45 -12.66 -5.97 -13.33
CA GLU A 45 -12.19 -7.00 -14.28
C GLU A 45 -12.45 -8.42 -13.75
N THR A 46 -12.17 -8.63 -12.46
CA THR A 46 -12.29 -9.96 -11.83
C THR A 46 -13.64 -10.20 -11.16
N CYS A 47 -14.54 -9.22 -11.17
CA CYS A 47 -15.78 -9.23 -10.40
C CYS A 47 -15.57 -9.58 -8.91
N ASN A 48 -14.47 -9.12 -8.32
CA ASN A 48 -14.09 -9.45 -6.95
C ASN A 48 -13.65 -8.22 -6.16
N ALA A 49 -14.45 -7.86 -5.16
CA ALA A 49 -14.26 -6.68 -4.32
C ALA A 49 -12.93 -6.67 -3.54
N THR A 50 -12.26 -7.82 -3.36
CA THR A 50 -10.98 -7.88 -2.63
C THR A 50 -9.77 -7.58 -3.52
N ARG A 51 -9.94 -7.46 -4.84
CA ARG A 51 -8.84 -7.34 -5.82
C ARG A 51 -8.28 -5.93 -5.94
N HIS A 52 -7.92 -5.37 -4.78
CA HIS A 52 -7.14 -4.16 -4.66
C HIS A 52 -5.67 -4.41 -5.00
N ALA A 53 -4.96 -3.36 -5.40
CA ALA A 53 -3.56 -3.40 -5.79
C ALA A 53 -2.67 -4.08 -4.73
N GLU A 54 -2.88 -3.79 -3.44
CA GLU A 54 -2.12 -4.39 -2.34
C GLU A 54 -2.37 -5.90 -2.21
N MET A 55 -3.63 -6.33 -2.36
CA MET A 55 -4.00 -7.74 -2.29
C MET A 55 -3.45 -8.53 -3.48
N ASN A 56 -3.50 -7.95 -4.67
CA ASN A 56 -2.92 -8.54 -5.87
C ASN A 56 -1.39 -8.67 -5.74
N CYS A 57 -0.70 -7.70 -5.12
CA CYS A 57 0.72 -7.83 -4.82
C CYS A 57 1.03 -8.92 -3.79
N ILE A 58 0.20 -9.10 -2.75
CA ILE A 58 0.35 -10.21 -1.79
C ILE A 58 0.35 -11.55 -2.52
N ASP A 59 -0.58 -11.76 -3.45
CA ASP A 59 -0.64 -13.00 -4.24
C ASP A 59 0.62 -13.21 -5.09
N GLN A 60 1.13 -12.17 -5.74
CA GLN A 60 2.39 -12.24 -6.50
C GLN A 60 3.58 -12.60 -5.61
N VAL A 61 3.67 -12.05 -4.39
CA VAL A 61 4.74 -12.40 -3.44
C VAL A 61 4.62 -13.86 -3.00
N LEU A 62 3.41 -14.38 -2.76
CA LEU A 62 3.22 -15.79 -2.41
C LEU A 62 3.67 -16.72 -3.54
N VAL A 63 3.39 -16.37 -4.80
CA VAL A 63 3.89 -17.09 -5.98
C VAL A 63 5.42 -17.04 -6.03
N PHE A 64 6.01 -15.85 -5.89
CA PHE A 64 7.47 -15.66 -5.84
C PHE A 64 8.13 -16.53 -4.77
N CYS A 65 7.58 -16.54 -3.54
CA CYS A 65 8.11 -17.33 -2.44
C CYS A 65 8.05 -18.83 -2.74
N LYS A 66 6.93 -19.28 -3.32
CA LYS A 66 6.76 -20.68 -3.73
C LYS A 66 7.76 -21.10 -4.81
N GLU A 67 7.98 -20.27 -5.82
CA GLU A 67 8.92 -20.54 -6.92
C GLU A 67 10.38 -20.57 -6.45
N LYS A 68 10.72 -19.73 -5.47
CA LYS A 68 12.07 -19.62 -4.92
C LYS A 68 12.31 -20.50 -3.69
N CYS A 69 11.31 -21.26 -3.24
CA CYS A 69 11.35 -22.05 -2.01
C CYS A 69 11.74 -21.21 -0.76
N LEU A 70 11.21 -19.99 -0.66
CA LEU A 70 11.43 -19.07 0.46
C LEU A 70 10.28 -19.13 1.47
N ASP A 71 10.57 -18.84 2.75
CA ASP A 71 9.52 -18.62 3.74
C ASP A 71 8.86 -17.26 3.49
N TYR A 72 7.57 -17.29 3.13
CA TYR A 72 6.81 -16.08 2.87
C TYR A 72 6.78 -15.13 4.07
N LYS A 73 6.79 -15.66 5.31
CA LYS A 73 6.73 -14.82 6.52
C LYS A 73 8.00 -13.99 6.65
N GLU A 74 9.16 -14.59 6.37
CA GLU A 74 10.44 -13.90 6.37
C GLU A 74 10.49 -12.84 5.26
N VAL A 75 10.02 -13.20 4.06
CA VAL A 75 9.99 -12.30 2.91
C VAL A 75 9.10 -11.09 3.21
N PHE A 76 7.84 -11.28 3.63
CA PHE A 76 6.95 -10.17 3.98
C PHE A 76 7.54 -9.28 5.08
N SER A 77 8.15 -9.85 6.12
CA SER A 77 8.76 -9.09 7.22
C SER A 77 9.91 -8.17 6.78
N ASN A 78 10.40 -8.33 5.55
CA ASN A 78 11.47 -7.54 4.95
C ASN A 78 11.02 -6.71 3.73
N ILE A 79 9.72 -6.68 3.45
CA ILE A 79 9.14 -5.92 2.33
C ILE A 79 8.79 -4.49 2.73
N ASP A 80 9.19 -3.53 1.88
CA ASP A 80 8.58 -2.21 1.86
C ASP A 80 7.48 -2.14 0.83
N ILE A 81 6.33 -1.64 1.25
CA ILE A 81 5.18 -1.42 0.40
C ILE A 81 5.23 0.02 -0.11
N VAL A 82 5.09 0.21 -1.42
CA VAL A 82 4.95 1.53 -2.03
C VAL A 82 3.62 1.59 -2.77
N VAL A 83 2.70 2.42 -2.30
CA VAL A 83 1.33 2.49 -2.82
C VAL A 83 0.90 3.92 -3.10
N THR A 84 0.24 4.15 -4.23
CA THR A 84 -0.12 5.50 -4.68
C THR A 84 -1.13 6.23 -3.77
N VAL A 85 -1.98 5.48 -3.07
CA VAL A 85 -3.02 5.98 -2.17
C VAL A 85 -2.91 5.23 -0.85
N GLU A 86 -3.16 5.89 0.28
CA GLU A 86 -3.21 5.27 1.59
C GLU A 86 -4.11 4.01 1.56
N PRO A 87 -3.59 2.84 1.96
CA PRO A 87 -4.34 1.60 1.95
C PRO A 87 -5.64 1.71 2.74
N CYS A 88 -6.69 1.05 2.25
CA CYS A 88 -7.93 0.97 3.00
C CYS A 88 -7.79 0.08 4.24
N ILE A 89 -8.75 0.13 5.16
CA ILE A 89 -8.77 -0.68 6.40
C ILE A 89 -8.48 -2.17 6.13
N MET A 90 -9.09 -2.75 5.09
CA MET A 90 -8.86 -4.15 4.68
C MET A 90 -7.39 -4.39 4.32
N CYS A 91 -6.85 -3.62 3.38
CA CYS A 91 -5.47 -3.77 2.92
C CYS A 91 -4.47 -3.51 4.05
N THR A 92 -4.69 -2.46 4.87
CA THR A 92 -3.83 -2.21 6.03
C THR A 92 -3.86 -3.37 7.02
N SER A 93 -5.04 -3.94 7.34
CA SER A 93 -5.13 -5.09 8.23
C SER A 93 -4.40 -6.32 7.68
N ALA A 94 -4.52 -6.61 6.37
CA ALA A 94 -3.81 -7.71 5.73
C ALA A 94 -2.28 -7.53 5.84
N LEU A 95 -1.78 -6.32 5.54
CA LEU A 95 -0.36 -5.99 5.64
C LEU A 95 0.17 -6.10 7.08
N TYR A 96 -0.64 -5.73 8.08
CA TYR A 96 -0.31 -5.90 9.49
C TYR A 96 -0.24 -7.37 9.92
N GLN A 97 -1.16 -8.21 9.45
CA GLN A 97 -1.13 -9.64 9.71
C GLN A 97 0.09 -10.33 9.09
N LEU A 98 0.54 -9.84 7.93
CA LEU A 98 1.77 -10.30 7.25
C LEU A 98 3.04 -9.68 7.83
N ARG A 99 2.93 -8.73 8.77
CA ARG A 99 4.04 -8.06 9.46
C ARG A 99 5.05 -7.39 8.52
N VAL A 100 4.55 -6.72 7.47
CA VAL A 100 5.44 -6.03 6.51
C VAL A 100 6.35 -4.99 7.17
N ARG A 101 7.52 -4.75 6.59
CA ARG A 101 8.52 -3.83 7.19
C ARG A 101 8.02 -2.39 7.21
N SER A 102 7.49 -1.90 6.09
CA SER A 102 7.00 -0.54 6.00
C SER A 102 5.87 -0.36 4.98
N ILE A 103 5.07 0.69 5.19
CA ILE A 103 4.03 1.14 4.28
C ILE A 103 4.32 2.58 3.89
N ILE A 104 4.60 2.78 2.61
CA ILE A 104 4.91 4.07 2.01
C ILE A 104 3.78 4.45 1.07
N TYR A 105 3.06 5.54 1.34
CA TYR A 105 1.94 5.96 0.49
C TYR A 105 2.03 7.37 -0.09
N GLY A 106 1.48 7.52 -1.30
CA GLY A 106 1.48 8.75 -2.09
C GLY A 106 0.60 9.83 -1.46
N CYS A 107 -0.72 9.64 -1.48
CA CYS A 107 -1.69 10.57 -0.87
C CYS A 107 -2.60 9.86 0.14
N ARG A 108 -3.31 10.64 0.97
CA ARG A 108 -4.29 10.13 1.94
C ARG A 108 -5.52 9.52 1.28
N ASN A 109 -6.22 8.69 2.05
CA ASN A 109 -7.51 8.09 1.69
C ASN A 109 -8.58 8.55 2.69
N ASP A 110 -9.18 9.70 2.42
CA ASP A 110 -10.13 10.35 3.33
C ASP A 110 -11.46 9.59 3.51
N ARG A 111 -11.72 8.56 2.69
CA ARG A 111 -12.97 7.80 2.72
C ARG A 111 -12.83 6.44 3.41
N PHE A 112 -11.70 5.77 3.21
CA PHE A 112 -11.51 4.39 3.67
C PHE A 112 -10.14 4.11 4.28
N GLY A 113 -9.29 5.13 4.47
CA GLY A 113 -7.89 4.97 4.88
C GLY A 113 -7.72 4.27 6.23
N GLY A 114 -6.90 3.22 6.23
CA GLY A 114 -6.64 2.34 7.37
C GLY A 114 -5.36 2.65 8.15
N CYS A 115 -4.51 3.56 7.65
CA CYS A 115 -3.28 3.92 8.35
C CYS A 115 -3.56 5.04 9.36
N ILE A 116 -4.08 6.17 8.87
CA ILE A 116 -4.28 7.39 9.67
C ILE A 116 -5.61 8.11 9.40
N SER A 117 -6.21 7.96 8.21
CA SER A 117 -7.25 8.89 7.78
C SER A 117 -8.63 8.63 8.36
N VAL A 118 -9.08 7.37 8.35
CA VAL A 118 -10.43 7.02 8.81
C VAL A 118 -10.36 6.17 10.06
N PHE A 119 -9.61 5.09 10.01
CA PHE A 119 -9.43 4.19 11.15
C PHE A 119 -7.96 3.83 11.26
N LYS A 120 -7.41 3.91 12.48
CA LYS A 120 -6.02 3.58 12.75
C LYS A 120 -5.91 2.09 13.05
N VAL A 121 -5.85 1.27 12.00
CA VAL A 121 -5.48 -0.15 12.11
C VAL A 121 -4.20 -0.38 12.94
N PRO A 122 -3.17 0.50 12.89
CA PRO A 122 -2.01 0.39 13.77
C PRO A 122 -2.33 0.29 15.27
N ASN A 123 -3.48 0.81 15.72
CA ASN A 123 -3.89 0.75 17.13
C ASN A 123 -4.51 -0.59 17.53
N VAL A 124 -4.78 -1.49 16.57
CA VAL A 124 -5.40 -2.80 16.81
C VAL A 124 -4.34 -3.91 16.96
N TYR A 125 -3.13 -3.70 16.46
CA TYR A 125 -2.07 -4.70 16.42
C TYR A 125 -0.87 -4.26 17.26
N ASP A 126 -0.23 -5.21 17.95
CA ASP A 126 1.02 -4.95 18.67
C ASP A 126 2.24 -4.85 17.74
N THR A 127 2.11 -5.31 16.48
CA THR A 127 3.17 -5.27 15.48
C THR A 127 3.53 -3.83 15.12
N LYS A 128 4.82 -3.50 15.18
CA LYS A 128 5.33 -2.20 14.73
C LYS A 128 5.68 -2.26 13.24
N ILE A 129 5.03 -1.41 12.45
CA ILE A 129 5.28 -1.22 11.02
C ILE A 129 5.57 0.27 10.79
N THR A 130 6.61 0.57 10.01
CA THR A 130 6.96 1.95 9.68
C THR A 130 5.98 2.50 8.64
N ILE A 131 5.37 3.66 8.89
CA ILE A 131 4.42 4.28 7.95
C ILE A 131 4.93 5.64 7.49
N LEU A 132 5.16 5.79 6.19
CA LEU A 132 5.56 7.05 5.57
C LEU A 132 4.48 7.50 4.58
N GLY A 133 3.81 8.60 4.90
CA GLY A 133 2.71 9.13 4.10
C GLY A 133 3.06 10.37 3.30
N ASN A 134 2.17 10.73 2.38
CA ASN A 134 2.17 12.01 1.67
C ASN A 134 3.40 12.24 0.80
N ILE A 135 4.05 11.20 0.27
CA ILE A 135 5.23 11.35 -0.59
C ILE A 135 4.93 12.19 -1.84
N LYS A 136 3.67 12.19 -2.32
CA LYS A 136 3.20 13.09 -3.38
C LYS A 136 1.81 13.65 -3.05
N SER A 137 1.70 14.98 -3.03
CA SER A 137 0.58 15.74 -2.45
C SER A 137 -0.78 15.57 -3.14
N THR A 138 -0.82 14.99 -4.32
CA THR A 138 -2.04 14.85 -5.12
C THR A 138 -1.97 13.55 -5.90
N ASN A 139 -2.99 12.69 -5.77
CA ASN A 139 -3.21 11.64 -6.77
C ASN A 139 -3.59 12.35 -8.08
N PRO A 140 -2.71 12.39 -9.10
CA PRO A 140 -3.02 13.07 -10.36
C PRO A 140 -4.23 12.45 -11.10
N ASN A 141 -4.65 11.25 -10.66
CA ASN A 141 -5.72 10.47 -11.26
C ASN A 141 -7.01 10.48 -10.40
N ALA A 142 -7.04 11.20 -9.27
CA ALA A 142 -8.29 11.42 -8.55
C ALA A 142 -9.16 12.40 -9.37
N PRO A 143 -10.47 12.13 -9.54
CA PRO A 143 -11.39 13.10 -10.15
C PRO A 143 -11.24 14.47 -9.45
N GLU A 144 -11.20 15.56 -10.22
CA GLU A 144 -10.93 16.93 -9.71
C GLU A 144 -11.82 17.32 -8.51
N SER A 145 -13.02 16.75 -8.41
CA SER A 145 -13.94 16.93 -7.28
C SER A 145 -13.44 16.40 -5.93
N LYS A 146 -12.28 15.73 -5.86
CA LYS A 146 -11.79 15.01 -4.67
C LYS A 146 -10.37 15.39 -4.22
N ALA A 147 -9.66 16.27 -4.90
CA ALA A 147 -8.30 16.64 -4.52
C ALA A 147 -8.28 17.73 -3.42
N LYS A 148 -7.73 17.42 -2.23
CA LYS A 148 -7.41 18.41 -1.19
C LYS A 148 -5.93 18.34 -0.81
N LYS A 149 -5.26 19.50 -0.75
CA LYS A 149 -3.83 19.66 -0.38
C LYS A 149 -3.66 19.69 1.14
N LYS A 150 -2.84 18.80 1.75
CA LYS A 150 -2.22 19.00 3.08
C LYS A 150 -0.90 18.24 3.27
N THR A 151 -0.15 18.71 4.26
CA THR A 151 1.28 18.62 4.61
C THR A 151 1.83 17.20 4.87
N PHE A 152 3.12 17.02 4.52
CA PHE A 152 3.95 15.84 4.84
C PHE A 152 3.98 15.58 6.36
N GLN A 153 3.77 14.33 6.77
CA GLN A 153 3.96 13.90 8.15
C GLN A 153 4.55 12.48 8.15
N GLU A 154 5.71 12.35 8.76
CA GLU A 154 6.32 11.07 9.08
C GLU A 154 5.74 10.60 10.43
N PHE A 155 5.25 9.37 10.49
CA PHE A 155 4.66 8.82 11.71
C PHE A 155 5.28 7.46 12.02
N THR A 156 6.08 7.41 13.07
CA THR A 156 6.33 6.13 13.77
C THR A 156 5.21 5.96 14.78
N ILE A 157 4.19 5.16 14.46
CA ILE A 157 3.14 4.83 15.43
C ILE A 157 3.68 3.70 16.31
N GLY A 158 4.25 4.09 17.46
CA GLY A 158 4.56 3.18 18.57
C GLY A 158 3.38 3.13 19.53
N GLY A 159 2.96 1.91 19.91
CA GLY A 159 1.90 1.70 20.88
C GLY A 159 2.12 2.50 22.17
N GLY A 160 1.17 3.36 22.49
CA GLY A 160 1.01 3.91 23.83
C GLY A 160 0.37 2.86 24.72
N ASN A 161 0.87 2.76 25.95
CA ASN A 161 0.34 1.89 26.99
C ASN A 161 -1.19 2.00 27.08
N ILE A 162 -1.85 0.86 27.03
CA ILE A 162 -3.21 0.70 27.53
C ILE A 162 -3.07 0.80 29.05
N LEU A 163 -3.51 1.92 29.63
CA LEU A 163 -3.93 2.01 31.04
C LEU A 163 -5.44 1.85 31.08
#